data_AF-A0A602Z8B3-F1
#
_entry.id   AF-A0A602Z8B3-F1
#
_cell.length_a   1.000
_cell.length_b   1.000
_cell.length_c   1.000
_cell.angle_alpha   90.00
_cell.angle_beta   90.00
_cell.angle_gamma   90.00
#
_symmetry.space_group_name_H-M   'P 1'
#
loop_
_entity.id
_entity.type
_entity.pdbx_description
1 polymer ?
#
loop_
_entity_poly.entity_id
_entity_poly.type
_entity_poly.pdbx_seq_one_letter_code
_entity_poly.pdbx_strand_id
1 'polypeptide(L)'
;MGIELFLLQILGFPRKNSYQEENILENSDNLGSGTLQGCKAARLQGCKAKFLKSTNFTLSSLVLTLFLSSNMAYADGNWSTATGAESNASKDWSTATGGKSNASGIGSTATGGKSDASGDGSTATGGKSNASGDYSTATGAESNASGDDSTATGGLSKTSGNGSTATGAFSKALKVGSTATGSYSDASGDYSTATGAFSQASKENSTATGRSAQASGEGSTATGSFSQASGEGSTATGNGAHAIGKYSVALGANSKASHDNEVNIGVWDEAGEIQTGTRTLSGLADGTNDDEAVNKGQLDTRINNLDTKAQGYASTAQANAVTHSKAYTDESSARTLESANTYTNHRAAQAENNAVARSNNYTDNRFGELRQSLEHTEKRLNAGIAGVTALSSIPYAAGNKFSYGIGAGNYQNGNAVAAGVQFRVSQSTNVRLNISWDSAGNNATGVGIAGGW
;
A
#
# COMPACT_ATOMS: atom_id res chain seq x y z
N MET A 1 -2.36 -93.85 29.45
CA MET A 1 -1.75 -95.10 28.97
C MET A 1 -0.32 -95.14 29.50
N GLY A 2 0.00 -96.05 30.43
CA GLY A 2 1.38 -96.27 30.89
C GLY A 2 1.65 -96.18 32.40
N ILE A 3 1.14 -97.16 33.14
CA ILE A 3 1.84 -97.88 34.25
C ILE A 3 2.11 -97.12 35.57
N GLU A 4 1.23 -97.40 36.55
CA GLU A 4 1.60 -97.66 37.95
C GLU A 4 2.42 -98.97 38.03
N LEU A 5 3.42 -99.03 38.93
CA LEU A 5 3.78 -100.13 39.85
C LEU A 5 5.28 -100.10 40.15
N PHE A 6 5.68 -99.75 41.37
CA PHE A 6 6.32 -100.67 42.32
C PHE A 6 6.62 -99.97 43.65
N LEU A 7 6.37 -100.70 44.76
CA LEU A 7 6.67 -100.39 46.17
C LEU A 7 5.73 -99.41 46.91
N LEU A 8 4.68 -99.96 47.53
CA LEU A 8 4.60 -100.04 49.00
C LEU A 8 3.46 -100.99 49.46
N GLN A 9 3.78 -102.28 49.57
CA GLN A 9 3.15 -103.19 50.54
C GLN A 9 4.22 -103.45 51.60
N ILE A 10 4.03 -102.93 52.82
CA ILE A 10 4.47 -103.49 54.11
C ILE A 10 3.89 -102.55 55.19
N LEU A 11 3.16 -103.15 56.14
CA LEU A 11 2.48 -102.58 57.32
C LEU A 11 1.00 -102.16 57.18
N GLY A 12 0.12 -103.16 57.24
CA GLY A 12 -0.82 -103.29 58.37
C GLY A 12 -1.98 -102.29 58.51
N PHE A 13 -3.12 -102.65 57.93
CA PHE A 13 -4.52 -102.34 58.27
C PHE A 13 -4.84 -101.99 59.77
N PRO A 14 -5.96 -101.29 60.10
CA PRO A 14 -7.29 -101.66 59.59
C PRO A 14 -8.33 -100.57 59.26
N ARG A 15 -9.25 -101.04 58.40
CA ARG A 15 -10.61 -100.53 58.09
C ARG A 15 -11.46 -100.32 59.34
N LYS A 16 -12.34 -99.31 59.32
CA LYS A 16 -13.80 -99.49 59.22
C LYS A 16 -14.56 -98.15 59.21
N ASN A 17 -15.49 -98.07 58.25
CA ASN A 17 -16.89 -97.62 58.32
C ASN A 17 -17.20 -96.22 58.88
N SER A 18 -18.20 -95.47 58.42
CA SER A 18 -19.18 -95.50 57.32
C SER A 18 -20.02 -94.22 57.50
N TYR A 19 -20.97 -93.97 56.60
CA TYR A 19 -21.94 -92.87 56.58
C TYR A 19 -21.46 -91.56 55.96
N GLN A 20 -22.21 -90.88 55.10
CA GLN A 20 -23.27 -91.14 54.12
C GLN A 20 -23.53 -89.73 53.56
N GLU A 21 -23.82 -89.62 52.27
CA GLU A 21 -24.19 -88.37 51.64
C GLU A 21 -25.44 -87.78 52.30
N GLU A 22 -25.53 -86.45 52.36
CA GLU A 22 -26.77 -85.77 51.97
C GLU A 22 -26.43 -84.34 51.52
N ASN A 23 -26.64 -84.12 50.21
CA ASN A 23 -26.98 -82.82 49.66
C ASN A 23 -28.22 -82.28 50.37
N ILE A 24 -28.31 -80.96 50.56
CA ILE A 24 -29.50 -80.18 50.21
C ILE A 24 -29.08 -78.70 50.07
N LEU A 25 -29.53 -78.17 48.93
CA LEU A 25 -29.50 -76.77 48.50
C LEU A 25 -30.41 -75.88 49.36
N GLU A 26 -30.19 -74.59 49.17
CA GLU A 26 -31.20 -73.51 49.12
C GLU A 26 -31.52 -72.65 50.35
N ASN A 27 -31.52 -71.36 50.00
CA ASN A 27 -32.43 -70.29 50.43
C ASN A 27 -32.13 -69.44 51.68
N SER A 28 -31.51 -68.29 51.36
CA SER A 28 -32.15 -66.97 51.29
C SER A 28 -32.84 -66.38 52.53
N ASP A 29 -32.42 -65.14 52.74
CA ASP A 29 -33.18 -63.97 53.19
C ASP A 29 -33.64 -63.86 54.65
N ASN A 30 -33.01 -62.85 55.27
CA ASN A 30 -33.59 -61.78 56.08
C ASN A 30 -34.49 -62.18 57.24
N LEU A 31 -34.13 -61.72 58.44
CA LEU A 31 -34.81 -60.58 59.07
C LEU A 31 -34.17 -60.24 60.42
N GLY A 32 -33.94 -58.94 60.61
CA GLY A 32 -34.60 -58.28 61.75
C GLY A 32 -33.81 -58.03 63.02
N SER A 33 -33.34 -56.77 63.13
CA SER A 33 -33.59 -55.87 64.26
C SER A 33 -32.91 -56.12 65.62
N GLY A 34 -32.41 -55.03 66.23
CA GLY A 34 -32.35 -54.92 67.69
C GLY A 34 -31.05 -54.40 68.30
N THR A 35 -30.80 -53.10 68.11
CA THR A 35 -30.31 -52.12 69.11
C THR A 35 -29.48 -52.52 70.35
N LEU A 36 -28.39 -51.75 70.50
CA LEU A 36 -27.89 -51.03 71.71
C LEU A 36 -26.92 -51.69 72.71
N GLN A 37 -25.84 -50.92 72.92
CA GLN A 37 -25.09 -50.70 74.17
C GLN A 37 -24.11 -51.76 74.68
N GLY A 38 -22.84 -51.54 74.32
CA GLY A 38 -21.75 -51.26 75.27
C GLY A 38 -21.45 -52.24 76.40
N CYS A 39 -20.33 -52.97 76.30
CA CYS A 39 -19.35 -53.02 77.38
C CYS A 39 -18.01 -53.64 76.95
N LYS A 40 -16.95 -52.92 77.33
CA LYS A 40 -15.64 -53.36 77.86
C LYS A 40 -15.06 -54.74 77.48
N ALA A 41 -13.80 -54.64 77.07
CA ALA A 41 -12.71 -55.62 77.15
C ALA A 41 -12.91 -56.80 78.12
N ALA A 42 -12.82 -58.01 77.57
CA ALA A 42 -12.38 -59.20 78.29
C ALA A 42 -11.67 -60.17 77.35
N ARG A 43 -10.48 -60.61 77.76
CA ARG A 43 -9.72 -61.75 77.24
C ARG A 43 -10.64 -62.94 76.93
N LEU A 44 -10.55 -63.50 75.73
CA LEU A 44 -10.91 -64.91 75.50
C LEU A 44 -9.63 -65.74 75.34
N GLN A 45 -9.29 -66.47 76.41
CA GLN A 45 -8.55 -67.71 76.28
C GLN A 45 -9.45 -68.77 75.63
N GLY A 46 -8.86 -69.58 74.75
CA GLY A 46 -9.30 -70.96 74.53
C GLY A 46 -10.30 -71.19 73.40
N CYS A 47 -9.81 -71.17 72.16
CA CYS A 47 -10.37 -72.03 71.11
C CYS A 47 -9.36 -73.15 70.81
N LYS A 48 -9.62 -74.36 71.35
CA LYS A 48 -8.91 -75.58 70.97
C LYS A 48 -9.32 -75.96 69.55
N ALA A 49 -8.45 -75.73 68.56
CA ALA A 49 -8.56 -76.38 67.27
C ALA A 49 -8.22 -77.86 67.43
N LYS A 50 -9.20 -78.71 67.10
CA LYS A 50 -9.09 -80.18 67.13
C LYS A 50 -8.26 -80.59 65.90
N PHE A 51 -6.98 -80.89 66.12
CA PHE A 51 -6.06 -81.40 65.10
C PHE A 51 -6.64 -82.66 64.44
N LEU A 52 -6.85 -82.62 63.12
CA LEU A 52 -6.95 -83.79 62.26
C LEU A 52 -5.55 -84.44 62.19
N LYS A 53 -5.48 -85.74 62.44
CA LYS A 53 -4.26 -86.54 62.44
C LYS A 53 -3.53 -86.43 61.10
N SER A 54 -2.25 -86.10 61.17
CA SER A 54 -1.31 -86.04 60.06
C SER A 54 -1.12 -87.41 59.41
N THR A 55 -1.51 -87.56 58.16
CA THR A 55 -0.81 -88.43 57.23
C THR A 55 0.47 -87.71 56.81
N ASN A 56 1.62 -88.22 57.27
CA ASN A 56 2.94 -87.69 56.93
C ASN A 56 3.22 -87.91 55.44
N PHE A 57 2.90 -86.94 54.60
CA PHE A 57 3.48 -86.83 53.27
C PHE A 57 4.89 -86.24 53.44
N THR A 58 5.92 -87.09 53.43
CA THR A 58 7.30 -86.63 53.30
C THR A 58 7.51 -86.15 51.86
N LEU A 59 7.13 -84.90 51.57
CA LEU A 59 7.73 -84.21 50.42
C LEU A 59 9.24 -84.13 50.70
N SER A 60 10.06 -84.72 49.84
CA SER A 60 11.50 -84.50 49.84
C SER A 60 11.76 -82.99 49.93
N SER A 61 12.73 -82.57 50.75
CA SER A 61 13.15 -81.17 50.85
C SER A 61 13.33 -80.53 49.47
N LEU A 62 13.78 -81.31 48.47
CA LEU A 62 13.94 -80.88 47.08
C LEU A 62 12.60 -80.58 46.40
N VAL A 63 11.58 -81.41 46.64
CA VAL A 63 10.22 -81.26 46.11
C VAL A 63 9.52 -80.08 46.81
N LEU A 64 9.67 -79.94 48.13
CA LEU A 64 9.14 -78.78 48.84
C LEU A 64 9.81 -77.48 48.34
N THR A 65 11.13 -77.44 48.15
CA THR A 65 11.80 -76.27 47.55
C THR A 65 11.39 -76.02 46.09
N LEU A 66 11.22 -77.06 45.26
CA LEU A 66 10.77 -76.93 43.86
C LEU A 66 9.32 -76.42 43.74
N PHE A 67 8.42 -76.87 44.62
CA PHE A 67 7.02 -76.42 44.64
C PHE A 67 6.86 -75.03 45.25
N LEU A 68 7.71 -74.64 46.22
CA LEU A 68 7.68 -73.29 46.78
C LEU A 68 8.43 -72.27 45.92
N SER A 69 9.50 -72.63 45.21
CA SER A 69 10.31 -71.67 44.42
C SER A 69 9.61 -71.12 43.18
N SER A 70 8.58 -71.80 42.68
CA SER A 70 7.97 -71.49 41.38
C SER A 70 7.14 -70.20 41.36
N ASN A 71 6.80 -69.64 42.53
CA ASN A 71 5.94 -68.45 42.65
C ASN A 71 6.39 -67.48 43.77
N MET A 72 7.66 -67.52 44.20
CA MET A 72 8.15 -66.65 45.27
C MET A 72 8.41 -65.21 44.83
N ALA A 73 8.26 -64.27 45.77
CA ALA A 73 8.77 -62.91 45.66
C ALA A 73 10.23 -62.89 46.15
N TYR A 74 11.12 -62.27 45.38
CA TYR A 74 12.56 -62.15 45.64
C TYR A 74 12.90 -60.71 46.03
N ALA A 75 13.34 -60.50 47.26
CA ALA A 75 13.77 -59.20 47.80
C ALA A 75 15.24 -59.34 48.23
N ASP A 76 16.16 -59.29 47.27
CA ASP A 76 17.58 -59.60 47.47
C ASP A 76 18.41 -58.38 47.85
N GLY A 77 17.95 -57.18 47.53
CA GLY A 77 18.64 -55.93 47.87
C GLY A 77 18.46 -55.50 49.34
N ASN A 78 19.41 -54.74 49.89
CA ASN A 78 19.25 -54.16 51.22
C ASN A 78 18.07 -53.20 51.25
N TRP A 79 17.20 -53.34 52.25
CA TRP A 79 15.96 -52.56 52.38
C TRP A 79 15.03 -52.65 51.14
N SER A 80 15.12 -53.74 50.37
CA SER A 80 14.23 -53.99 49.25
C SER A 80 12.87 -54.51 49.72
N THR A 81 11.84 -54.31 48.89
CA THR A 81 10.48 -54.83 49.10
C THR A 81 10.01 -55.54 47.84
N ALA A 82 9.69 -56.84 47.93
CA ALA A 82 9.07 -57.59 46.84
C ALA A 82 7.72 -58.18 47.29
N THR A 83 6.65 -57.91 46.54
CA THR A 83 5.29 -58.41 46.84
C THR A 83 4.59 -58.82 45.54
N GLY A 84 4.27 -60.12 45.41
CA GLY A 84 3.63 -60.69 44.23
C GLY A 84 4.37 -61.93 43.72
N ALA A 85 3.65 -62.85 43.09
CA ALA A 85 4.26 -64.08 42.56
C ALA A 85 5.34 -63.75 41.53
N GLU A 86 6.55 -64.27 41.72
CA GLU A 86 7.71 -64.02 40.86
C GLU A 86 8.16 -62.54 40.79
N SER A 87 7.75 -61.69 41.74
CA SER A 87 8.29 -60.32 41.83
C SER A 87 9.78 -60.36 42.23
N ASN A 88 10.59 -59.47 41.68
CA ASN A 88 12.04 -59.42 41.88
C ASN A 88 12.50 -57.99 42.19
N ALA A 89 12.93 -57.73 43.42
CA ALA A 89 13.56 -56.51 43.89
C ALA A 89 15.03 -56.83 44.23
N SER A 90 15.91 -56.69 43.24
CA SER A 90 17.28 -57.27 43.27
C SER A 90 18.39 -56.30 43.68
N LYS A 91 18.09 -55.02 43.89
CA LYS A 91 19.05 -53.98 44.28
C LYS A 91 18.63 -53.24 45.55
N ASP A 92 19.58 -52.56 46.18
CA ASP A 92 19.35 -51.79 47.40
C ASP A 92 18.25 -50.74 47.20
N TRP A 93 17.37 -50.60 48.19
CA TRP A 93 16.18 -49.73 48.18
C TRP A 93 15.15 -50.00 47.06
N SER A 94 15.28 -51.09 46.30
CA SER A 94 14.34 -51.40 45.23
C SER A 94 12.98 -51.90 45.74
N THR A 95 11.89 -51.53 45.06
CA THR A 95 10.52 -51.95 45.39
C THR A 95 9.85 -52.59 44.19
N ALA A 96 9.50 -53.87 44.27
CA ALA A 96 8.78 -54.61 43.22
C ALA A 96 7.42 -55.10 43.75
N THR A 97 6.31 -54.53 43.26
CA THR A 97 4.94 -54.91 43.67
C THR A 97 4.10 -55.31 42.46
N GLY A 98 3.70 -56.57 42.36
CA GLY A 98 2.94 -57.13 41.24
C GLY A 98 3.49 -58.47 40.77
N GLY A 99 2.67 -59.28 40.10
CA GLY A 99 3.14 -60.57 39.57
C GLY A 99 4.19 -60.37 38.49
N LYS A 100 5.37 -61.00 38.63
CA LYS A 100 6.54 -60.85 37.73
C LYS A 100 7.04 -59.41 37.58
N SER A 101 6.79 -58.52 38.54
CA SER A 101 7.42 -57.19 38.51
C SER A 101 8.93 -57.31 38.78
N ASN A 102 9.75 -56.49 38.12
CA ASN A 102 11.20 -56.51 38.22
C ASN A 102 11.72 -55.11 38.55
N ALA A 103 12.25 -54.90 39.75
CA ALA A 103 12.99 -53.72 40.14
C ALA A 103 14.47 -54.12 40.28
N SER A 104 15.29 -53.75 39.29
CA SER A 104 16.69 -54.20 39.15
C SER A 104 17.72 -53.08 39.08
N GLY A 105 17.28 -51.82 39.22
CA GLY A 105 18.13 -50.65 39.47
C GLY A 105 18.14 -50.27 40.96
N ILE A 106 19.18 -49.57 41.42
CA ILE A 106 19.31 -49.10 42.79
C ILE A 106 18.21 -48.06 43.06
N GLY A 107 17.43 -48.23 44.14
CA GLY A 107 16.31 -47.34 44.46
C GLY A 107 15.16 -47.35 43.45
N SER A 108 15.11 -48.33 42.54
CA SER A 108 14.06 -48.38 41.51
C SER A 108 12.73 -48.91 42.06
N THR A 109 11.62 -48.49 41.46
CA THR A 109 10.26 -48.88 41.87
C THR A 109 9.48 -49.46 40.69
N ALA A 110 9.14 -50.75 40.75
CA ALA A 110 8.33 -51.44 39.75
C ALA A 110 6.98 -51.88 40.36
N THR A 111 5.89 -51.20 40.02
CA THR A 111 4.53 -51.49 40.50
C THR A 111 3.59 -51.85 39.34
N GLY A 112 3.16 -53.11 39.27
CA GLY A 112 2.28 -53.61 38.22
C GLY A 112 2.68 -55.02 37.76
N GLY A 113 1.74 -55.77 37.19
CA GLY A 113 2.06 -57.08 36.64
C GLY A 113 3.07 -56.95 35.48
N LYS A 114 4.22 -57.61 35.57
CA LYS A 114 5.33 -57.54 34.58
C LYS A 114 5.92 -56.14 34.38
N SER A 115 5.76 -55.21 35.32
CA SER A 115 6.47 -53.91 35.25
C SER A 115 7.98 -54.12 35.43
N ASP A 116 8.80 -53.40 34.68
CA ASP A 116 10.27 -53.48 34.73
C ASP A 116 10.87 -52.10 35.01
N ALA A 117 11.60 -51.94 36.11
CA ALA A 117 12.33 -50.75 36.50
C ALA A 117 13.82 -51.11 36.66
N SER A 118 14.57 -51.03 35.56
CA SER A 118 15.95 -51.50 35.45
C SER A 118 17.02 -50.40 35.52
N GLY A 119 16.64 -49.14 35.28
CA GLY A 119 17.52 -47.99 35.52
C GLY A 119 17.62 -47.61 37.01
N ASP A 120 18.73 -47.00 37.41
CA ASP A 120 18.93 -46.53 38.78
C ASP A 120 17.97 -45.37 39.09
N GLY A 121 17.29 -45.43 40.24
CA GLY A 121 16.26 -44.46 40.64
C GLY A 121 15.00 -44.46 39.76
N SER A 122 14.85 -45.43 38.84
CA SER A 122 13.74 -45.42 37.89
C SER A 122 12.41 -45.85 38.51
N THR A 123 11.29 -45.40 37.94
CA THR A 123 9.93 -45.73 38.42
C THR A 123 9.08 -46.26 37.26
N ALA A 124 8.68 -47.53 37.34
CA ALA A 124 7.76 -48.17 36.40
C ALA A 124 6.44 -48.53 37.10
N THR A 125 5.36 -47.79 36.82
CA THR A 125 4.03 -48.04 37.40
C THR A 125 3.00 -48.34 36.31
N GLY A 126 2.53 -49.58 36.24
CA GLY A 126 1.56 -50.06 35.25
C GLY A 126 1.83 -51.50 34.82
N GLY A 127 0.81 -52.18 34.28
CA GLY A 127 1.02 -53.51 33.71
C GLY A 127 1.98 -53.43 32.53
N LYS A 128 3.10 -54.18 32.57
CA LYS A 128 4.18 -54.16 31.57
C LYS A 128 4.80 -52.78 31.30
N SER A 129 4.72 -51.82 32.24
CA SER A 129 5.49 -50.57 32.11
C SER A 129 6.98 -50.86 32.19
N ASN A 130 7.81 -50.16 31.39
CA ASN A 130 9.27 -50.33 31.35
C ASN A 130 9.98 -48.99 31.57
N ALA A 131 10.74 -48.86 32.66
CA ALA A 131 11.59 -47.71 32.99
C ALA A 131 13.06 -48.17 33.04
N SER A 132 13.74 -48.13 31.90
CA SER A 132 15.09 -48.68 31.72
C SER A 132 16.20 -47.64 31.66
N GLY A 133 15.86 -46.35 31.54
CA GLY A 133 16.84 -45.26 31.69
C GLY A 133 17.05 -44.89 33.16
N ASP A 134 18.20 -44.33 33.49
CA ASP A 134 18.47 -43.86 34.85
C ASP A 134 17.57 -42.66 35.17
N TYR A 135 17.02 -42.62 36.39
CA TYR A 135 16.02 -41.63 36.86
C TYR A 135 14.76 -41.53 35.97
N SER A 136 14.52 -42.51 35.10
CA SER A 136 13.38 -42.50 34.20
C SER A 136 12.06 -42.85 34.91
N THR A 137 10.95 -42.33 34.40
CA THR A 137 9.60 -42.59 34.93
C THR A 137 8.69 -43.10 33.83
N ALA A 138 8.19 -44.32 33.94
CA ALA A 138 7.18 -44.91 33.06
C ALA A 138 5.89 -45.20 33.85
N THR A 139 4.85 -44.39 33.65
CA THR A 139 3.55 -44.55 34.33
C THR A 139 2.43 -44.79 33.32
N GLY A 140 1.78 -45.95 33.37
CA GLY A 140 0.73 -46.39 32.45
C GLY A 140 0.99 -47.79 31.92
N ALA A 141 -0.07 -48.53 31.55
CA ALA A 141 0.07 -49.87 30.98
C ALA A 141 0.88 -49.81 29.68
N GLU A 142 1.92 -50.64 29.57
CA GLU A 142 2.83 -50.70 28.41
C GLU A 142 3.53 -49.35 28.10
N SER A 143 3.62 -48.43 29.07
CA SER A 143 4.47 -47.23 28.95
C SER A 143 5.95 -47.62 28.93
N ASN A 144 6.77 -46.90 28.15
CA ASN A 144 8.19 -47.21 28.00
C ASN A 144 9.05 -45.95 28.07
N ALA A 145 9.81 -45.80 29.16
CA ALA A 145 10.80 -44.76 29.35
C ALA A 145 12.21 -45.37 29.30
N SER A 146 12.91 -45.21 28.18
CA SER A 146 14.23 -45.83 27.95
C SER A 146 15.38 -44.83 27.80
N GLY A 147 15.13 -43.53 27.89
CA GLY A 147 16.18 -42.51 27.96
C GLY A 147 16.45 -42.14 29.42
N ASP A 148 17.66 -41.66 29.70
CA ASP A 148 17.98 -41.17 31.04
C ASP A 148 17.17 -39.89 31.33
N ASP A 149 16.74 -39.71 32.58
CA ASP A 149 15.86 -38.61 33.02
C ASP A 149 14.54 -38.51 32.23
N SER A 150 14.14 -39.56 31.49
CA SER A 150 12.97 -39.50 30.61
C SER A 150 11.67 -39.82 31.34
N THR A 151 10.56 -39.19 30.92
CA THR A 151 9.24 -39.38 31.54
C THR A 151 8.22 -39.82 30.50
N ALA A 152 7.68 -41.04 30.61
CA ALA A 152 6.58 -41.56 29.79
C ALA A 152 5.33 -41.78 30.67
N THR A 153 4.34 -40.91 30.56
CA THR A 153 3.08 -40.99 31.31
C THR A 153 1.89 -41.19 30.37
N GLY A 154 1.14 -42.27 30.53
CA GLY A 154 0.02 -42.67 29.67
C GLY A 154 0.22 -44.07 29.11
N GLY A 155 -0.88 -44.79 28.86
CA GLY A 155 -0.81 -46.12 28.27
C GLY A 155 -0.13 -46.08 26.89
N LEU A 156 0.83 -46.98 26.65
CA LEU A 156 1.62 -47.04 25.41
C LEU A 156 2.39 -45.74 25.07
N SER A 157 2.60 -44.84 26.04
CA SER A 157 3.49 -43.69 25.88
C SER A 157 4.94 -44.16 25.77
N LYS A 158 5.76 -43.47 24.96
CA LYS A 158 7.14 -43.86 24.69
C LYS A 158 8.09 -42.68 24.73
N THR A 159 9.12 -42.79 25.56
CA THR A 159 10.29 -41.91 25.55
C THR A 159 11.57 -42.70 25.30
N SER A 160 12.43 -42.19 24.43
CA SER A 160 13.74 -42.81 24.14
C SER A 160 14.91 -41.84 24.09
N GLY A 161 14.66 -40.53 24.11
CA GLY A 161 15.72 -39.52 24.23
C GLY A 161 16.01 -39.18 25.69
N ASN A 162 17.26 -38.80 25.98
CA ASN A 162 17.61 -38.32 27.31
C ASN A 162 16.88 -37.01 27.62
N GLY A 163 16.34 -36.87 28.83
CA GLY A 163 15.53 -35.75 29.27
C GLY A 163 14.21 -35.57 28.50
N SER A 164 13.77 -36.56 27.72
CA SER A 164 12.54 -36.46 26.92
C SER A 164 11.29 -36.74 27.76
N THR A 165 10.18 -36.09 27.41
CA THR A 165 8.91 -36.20 28.14
C THR A 165 7.77 -36.53 27.17
N ALA A 166 7.06 -37.63 27.39
CA ALA A 166 5.85 -38.01 26.68
C ALA A 166 4.70 -38.17 27.67
N THR A 167 3.67 -37.31 27.59
CA THR A 167 2.48 -37.34 28.45
C THR A 167 1.22 -37.46 27.60
N GLY A 168 0.52 -38.57 27.69
CA GLY A 168 -0.68 -38.90 26.92
C GLY A 168 -0.61 -40.33 26.38
N ALA A 169 -1.77 -40.96 26.18
CA ALA A 169 -1.81 -42.29 25.58
C ALA A 169 -1.19 -42.26 24.18
N PHE A 170 -0.32 -43.22 23.85
CA PHE A 170 0.40 -43.29 22.56
C PHE A 170 1.29 -42.07 22.23
N SER A 171 1.56 -41.18 23.19
CA SER A 171 2.49 -40.06 22.98
C SER A 171 3.93 -40.56 22.78
N LYS A 172 4.70 -39.88 21.95
CA LYS A 172 6.08 -40.26 21.61
C LYS A 172 7.01 -39.06 21.71
N ALA A 173 8.04 -39.17 22.54
CA ALA A 173 9.16 -38.23 22.58
C ALA A 173 10.46 -39.02 22.36
N LEU A 174 10.90 -39.11 21.10
CA LEU A 174 11.88 -40.12 20.70
C LEU A 174 13.34 -39.63 20.72
N LYS A 175 13.54 -38.33 20.93
CA LYS A 175 14.79 -37.61 20.70
C LYS A 175 15.20 -36.79 21.91
N VAL A 176 16.46 -36.35 21.95
CA VAL A 176 17.03 -35.69 23.13
C VAL A 176 16.23 -34.43 23.46
N GLY A 177 15.83 -34.27 24.72
CA GLY A 177 15.08 -33.11 25.19
C GLY A 177 13.71 -32.90 24.52
N SER A 178 13.19 -33.87 23.76
CA SER A 178 11.90 -33.70 23.07
C SER A 178 10.72 -33.84 24.04
N THR A 179 9.65 -33.09 23.80
CA THR A 179 8.46 -33.04 24.66
C THR A 179 7.20 -33.27 23.85
N ALA A 180 6.46 -34.33 24.14
CA ALA A 180 5.20 -34.69 23.50
C ALA A 180 4.08 -34.74 24.55
N THR A 181 3.15 -33.79 24.51
CA THR A 181 2.01 -33.74 25.45
C THR A 181 0.69 -33.79 24.69
N GLY A 182 -0.02 -34.91 24.81
CA GLY A 182 -1.29 -35.15 24.13
C GLY A 182 -1.45 -36.61 23.69
N SER A 183 -2.69 -37.07 23.51
CA SER A 183 -2.92 -38.39 22.94
C SER A 183 -2.39 -38.42 21.50
N TYR A 184 -1.54 -39.40 21.17
CA TYR A 184 -0.88 -39.51 19.86
C TYR A 184 0.01 -38.31 19.47
N SER A 185 0.44 -37.46 20.40
CA SER A 185 1.42 -36.40 20.09
C SER A 185 2.78 -37.02 19.77
N ASP A 186 3.49 -36.49 18.78
CA ASP A 186 4.78 -37.02 18.32
C ASP A 186 5.85 -35.91 18.24
N ALA A 187 6.82 -35.94 19.15
CA ALA A 187 8.01 -35.09 19.16
C ALA A 187 9.23 -35.93 18.75
N SER A 188 9.46 -35.98 17.44
CA SER A 188 10.46 -36.85 16.77
C SER A 188 11.76 -36.14 16.38
N GLY A 189 11.89 -34.84 16.68
CA GLY A 189 13.12 -34.07 16.49
C GLY A 189 13.84 -33.79 17.81
N ASP A 190 15.15 -33.55 17.77
CA ASP A 190 15.90 -33.12 18.94
C ASP A 190 15.39 -31.76 19.42
N TYR A 191 15.18 -31.61 20.73
CA TYR A 191 14.58 -30.45 21.37
C TYR A 191 13.20 -30.04 20.82
N SER A 192 12.49 -30.94 20.13
CA SER A 192 11.19 -30.61 19.55
C SER A 192 10.06 -30.67 20.58
N THR A 193 9.03 -29.85 20.40
CA THR A 193 7.86 -29.77 21.30
C THR A 193 6.57 -30.00 20.53
N ALA A 194 5.83 -31.05 20.84
CA ALA A 194 4.53 -31.37 20.27
C ALA A 194 3.46 -31.38 21.38
N THR A 195 2.64 -30.32 21.47
CA THR A 195 1.56 -30.19 22.46
C THR A 195 0.20 -30.17 21.80
N GLY A 196 -0.62 -31.19 22.02
CA GLY A 196 -1.95 -31.36 21.46
C GLY A 196 -2.19 -32.78 20.98
N ALA A 197 -3.46 -33.21 20.91
CA ALA A 197 -3.76 -34.52 20.34
C ALA A 197 -3.33 -34.56 18.86
N PHE A 198 -2.59 -35.59 18.46
CA PHE A 198 -2.03 -35.74 17.10
C PHE A 198 -1.09 -34.61 16.64
N SER A 199 -0.59 -33.75 17.53
CA SER A 199 0.42 -32.75 17.16
C SER A 199 1.74 -33.43 16.78
N GLN A 200 2.44 -32.93 15.77
CA GLN A 200 3.68 -33.50 15.27
C GLN A 200 4.77 -32.43 15.15
N ALA A 201 5.88 -32.60 15.86
CA ALA A 201 7.08 -31.78 15.77
C ALA A 201 8.25 -32.66 15.31
N SER A 202 8.47 -32.68 14.00
CA SER A 202 9.26 -33.74 13.32
C SER A 202 10.73 -33.42 13.11
N LYS A 203 11.16 -32.18 13.35
CA LYS A 203 12.53 -31.71 13.12
C LYS A 203 13.15 -31.08 14.36
N GLU A 204 14.47 -30.91 14.33
CA GLU A 204 15.21 -30.23 15.40
C GLU A 204 14.60 -28.85 15.68
N ASN A 205 14.47 -28.51 16.96
CA ASN A 205 13.91 -27.24 17.45
C ASN A 205 12.49 -26.90 16.94
N SER A 206 11.77 -27.87 16.36
CA SER A 206 10.40 -27.62 15.87
C SER A 206 9.38 -27.60 17.02
N THR A 207 8.39 -26.72 16.92
CA THR A 207 7.32 -26.57 17.92
C THR A 207 5.95 -26.67 17.27
N ALA A 208 5.16 -27.67 17.63
CA ALA A 208 3.77 -27.86 17.19
C ALA A 208 2.82 -27.80 18.39
N THR A 209 2.00 -26.74 18.48
CA THR A 209 1.03 -26.54 19.56
C THR A 209 -0.39 -26.43 19.00
N GLY A 210 -1.25 -27.40 19.31
CA GLY A 210 -2.63 -27.48 18.85
C GLY A 210 -2.99 -28.88 18.34
N ARG A 211 -4.29 -29.20 18.29
CA ARG A 211 -4.73 -30.50 17.76
C ARG A 211 -4.31 -30.62 16.30
N SER A 212 -3.58 -31.69 15.96
CA SER A 212 -3.10 -31.94 14.60
C SER A 212 -2.21 -30.82 14.03
N ALA A 213 -1.60 -29.98 14.87
CA ALA A 213 -0.56 -29.04 14.43
C ALA A 213 0.66 -29.80 13.93
N GLN A 214 1.30 -29.34 12.86
CA GLN A 214 2.43 -30.01 12.21
C GLN A 214 3.58 -29.01 11.99
N ALA A 215 4.67 -29.17 12.73
CA ALA A 215 5.92 -28.45 12.52
C ALA A 215 6.94 -29.41 11.91
N SER A 216 7.08 -29.37 10.58
CA SER A 216 7.89 -30.31 9.80
C SER A 216 9.15 -29.69 9.20
N GLY A 217 9.32 -28.37 9.29
CA GLY A 217 10.57 -27.67 9.02
C GLY A 217 11.49 -27.63 10.26
N GLU A 218 12.80 -27.58 10.05
CA GLU A 218 13.78 -27.34 11.12
C GLU A 218 13.56 -25.95 11.73
N GLY A 219 13.55 -25.84 13.06
CA GLY A 219 13.25 -24.59 13.77
C GLY A 219 11.85 -24.00 13.50
N SER A 220 10.94 -24.76 12.91
CA SER A 220 9.61 -24.26 12.55
C SER A 220 8.64 -24.25 13.73
N THR A 221 7.68 -23.32 13.70
CA THR A 221 6.65 -23.18 14.74
C THR A 221 5.25 -23.22 14.13
N ALA A 222 4.44 -24.22 14.51
CA ALA A 222 3.04 -24.36 14.13
C ALA A 222 2.15 -24.23 15.38
N THR A 223 1.43 -23.11 15.52
CA THR A 223 0.53 -22.84 16.64
C THR A 223 -0.91 -22.67 16.16
N GLY A 224 -1.80 -23.55 16.61
CA GLY A 224 -3.22 -23.59 16.23
C GLY A 224 -3.61 -24.97 15.70
N SER A 225 -4.89 -25.35 15.87
CA SER A 225 -5.39 -26.62 15.35
C SER A 225 -5.18 -26.70 13.83
N PHE A 226 -4.62 -27.80 13.34
CA PHE A 226 -4.29 -28.01 11.92
C PHE A 226 -3.31 -27.00 11.30
N SER A 227 -2.61 -26.19 12.11
CA SER A 227 -1.53 -25.35 11.59
C SER A 227 -0.39 -26.22 11.03
N GLN A 228 0.27 -25.76 9.97
CA GLN A 228 1.34 -26.46 9.30
C GLN A 228 2.50 -25.49 9.01
N ALA A 229 3.66 -25.74 9.61
CA ALA A 229 4.89 -25.01 9.35
C ALA A 229 5.90 -25.99 8.74
N SER A 230 6.03 -25.97 7.42
CA SER A 230 6.87 -26.91 6.66
C SER A 230 8.16 -26.32 6.13
N GLY A 231 8.25 -24.99 6.03
CA GLY A 231 9.50 -24.30 5.71
C GLY A 231 10.48 -24.32 6.88
N GLU A 232 11.77 -24.36 6.58
CA GLU A 232 12.84 -24.12 7.56
C GLU A 232 12.66 -22.74 8.22
N GLY A 233 12.70 -22.66 9.55
CA GLY A 233 12.48 -21.43 10.32
C GLY A 233 11.10 -20.78 10.13
N SER A 234 10.14 -21.48 9.54
CA SER A 234 8.80 -20.94 9.24
C SER A 234 7.90 -20.89 10.48
N THR A 235 6.96 -19.95 10.50
CA THR A 235 5.98 -19.78 11.59
C THR A 235 4.56 -19.76 11.05
N ALA A 236 3.73 -20.73 11.43
CA ALA A 236 2.31 -20.77 11.13
C ALA A 236 1.49 -20.56 12.42
N THR A 237 0.81 -19.43 12.55
CA THR A 237 0.00 -19.11 13.74
C THR A 237 -1.46 -18.86 13.35
N GLY A 238 -2.34 -19.76 13.77
CA GLY A 238 -3.78 -19.73 13.49
C GLY A 238 -4.31 -21.13 13.15
N ASN A 239 -5.62 -21.33 13.35
CA ASN A 239 -6.28 -22.57 12.90
C ASN A 239 -6.14 -22.69 11.37
N GLY A 240 -5.58 -23.81 10.90
CA GLY A 240 -5.37 -24.04 9.47
C GLY A 240 -4.34 -23.10 8.80
N ALA A 241 -3.47 -22.42 9.55
CA ALA A 241 -2.41 -21.61 8.94
C ALA A 241 -1.32 -22.49 8.29
N HIS A 242 -0.80 -22.11 7.13
CA HIS A 242 0.23 -22.83 6.36
C HIS A 242 1.44 -21.95 6.04
N ALA A 243 2.58 -22.18 6.69
CA ALA A 243 3.85 -21.53 6.37
C ALA A 243 4.77 -22.52 5.65
N ILE A 244 4.90 -22.37 4.33
CA ILE A 244 5.57 -23.33 3.44
C ILE A 244 6.95 -22.82 3.02
N GLY A 245 7.08 -21.51 2.78
CA GLY A 245 8.36 -20.88 2.44
C GLY A 245 9.33 -20.90 3.62
N LYS A 246 10.63 -20.93 3.34
CA LYS A 246 11.68 -20.78 4.36
C LYS A 246 11.62 -19.39 5.00
N TYR A 247 11.80 -19.32 6.31
CA TYR A 247 11.73 -18.08 7.09
C TYR A 247 10.43 -17.29 6.87
N SER A 248 9.34 -17.97 6.47
CA SER A 248 8.05 -17.36 6.20
C SER A 248 7.14 -17.36 7.44
N VAL A 249 6.17 -16.45 7.47
CA VAL A 249 5.20 -16.31 8.55
C VAL A 249 3.78 -16.30 7.97
N ALA A 250 2.98 -17.31 8.28
CA ALA A 250 1.54 -17.31 8.04
C ALA A 250 0.81 -16.90 9.32
N LEU A 251 0.19 -15.71 9.32
CA LEU A 251 -0.38 -15.10 10.52
C LEU A 251 -1.89 -14.90 10.40
N GLY A 252 -2.63 -15.74 11.12
CA GLY A 252 -4.09 -15.76 11.16
C GLY A 252 -4.66 -17.10 10.73
N ALA A 253 -5.94 -17.34 11.06
CA ALA A 253 -6.63 -18.55 10.64
C ALA A 253 -6.68 -18.65 9.10
N ASN A 254 -6.34 -19.81 8.55
CA ASN A 254 -6.26 -20.06 7.11
C ASN A 254 -5.34 -19.09 6.35
N SER A 255 -4.32 -18.52 6.99
CA SER A 255 -3.27 -17.79 6.28
C SER A 255 -2.28 -18.74 5.62
N LYS A 256 -1.75 -18.36 4.45
CA LYS A 256 -0.79 -19.17 3.72
C LYS A 256 0.39 -18.34 3.23
N ALA A 257 1.58 -18.59 3.75
CA ALA A 257 2.83 -17.99 3.28
C ALA A 257 3.58 -19.03 2.43
N SER A 258 3.64 -18.78 1.11
CA SER A 258 4.16 -19.77 0.15
C SER A 258 5.58 -19.47 -0.32
N HIS A 259 6.06 -18.24 -0.10
CA HIS A 259 7.37 -17.80 -0.54
C HIS A 259 8.32 -17.66 0.63
N ASP A 260 9.62 -17.80 0.35
CA ASP A 260 10.66 -17.58 1.33
C ASP A 260 10.68 -16.11 1.78
N ASN A 261 10.91 -15.87 3.07
CA ASN A 261 10.94 -14.53 3.68
C ASN A 261 9.64 -13.71 3.54
N GLU A 262 8.49 -14.38 3.39
CA GLU A 262 7.17 -13.75 3.29
C GLU A 262 6.46 -13.68 4.64
N VAL A 263 5.76 -12.58 4.93
CA VAL A 263 4.71 -12.54 5.97
C VAL A 263 3.35 -12.44 5.28
N ASN A 264 2.51 -13.47 5.41
CA ASN A 264 1.18 -13.51 4.82
C ASN A 264 0.08 -13.43 5.88
N ILE A 265 -0.83 -12.46 5.73
CA ILE A 265 -2.02 -12.27 6.57
C ILE A 265 -3.33 -12.52 5.82
N GLY A 266 -3.27 -13.05 4.60
CA GLY A 266 -4.44 -13.36 3.78
C GLY A 266 -5.28 -14.50 4.35
N VAL A 267 -6.49 -14.68 3.82
CA VAL A 267 -7.36 -15.82 4.12
C VAL A 267 -7.43 -16.67 2.85
N TRP A 268 -7.07 -17.93 2.97
CA TRP A 268 -7.06 -18.92 1.91
C TRP A 268 -8.13 -19.98 2.15
N ASP A 269 -8.54 -20.69 1.10
CA ASP A 269 -9.35 -21.88 1.24
C ASP A 269 -8.57 -23.03 1.91
N GLU A 270 -9.27 -24.11 2.28
CA GLU A 270 -8.65 -25.26 2.97
C GLU A 270 -7.59 -25.97 2.12
N ALA A 271 -7.72 -25.93 0.78
CA ALA A 271 -6.73 -26.45 -0.15
C ALA A 271 -5.48 -25.53 -0.25
N GLY A 272 -5.62 -24.27 0.17
CA GLY A 272 -4.60 -23.25 0.03
C GLY A 272 -4.35 -22.84 -1.43
N GLU A 273 -5.30 -23.07 -2.33
CA GLU A 273 -5.16 -22.77 -3.76
C GLU A 273 -5.68 -21.37 -4.09
N ILE A 274 -6.72 -20.93 -3.40
CA ILE A 274 -7.41 -19.67 -3.70
C ILE A 274 -7.42 -18.79 -2.45
N GLN A 275 -6.96 -17.54 -2.60
CA GLN A 275 -7.14 -16.53 -1.58
C GLN A 275 -8.61 -16.08 -1.57
N THR A 276 -9.34 -16.43 -0.52
CA THR A 276 -10.77 -16.15 -0.34
C THR A 276 -11.03 -14.81 0.36
N GLY A 277 -10.00 -14.21 0.97
CA GLY A 277 -10.13 -12.91 1.63
C GLY A 277 -8.80 -12.26 2.04
N THR A 278 -8.89 -11.03 2.52
CA THR A 278 -7.77 -10.24 3.05
C THR A 278 -8.06 -9.79 4.47
N ARG A 279 -6.99 -9.47 5.21
CA ARG A 279 -7.05 -8.78 6.50
C ARG A 279 -6.52 -7.37 6.36
N THR A 280 -7.06 -6.46 7.14
CA THR A 280 -6.50 -5.11 7.29
C THR A 280 -5.35 -5.14 8.28
N LEU A 281 -4.26 -4.44 7.96
CA LEU A 281 -3.19 -4.15 8.91
C LEU A 281 -3.45 -2.74 9.48
N SER A 282 -3.92 -2.67 10.73
CA SER A 282 -4.31 -1.42 11.40
C SER A 282 -3.40 -1.14 12.60
N GLY A 283 -3.40 0.11 13.08
CA GLY A 283 -2.49 0.56 14.15
C GLY A 283 -1.07 0.92 13.69
N LEU A 284 -0.86 1.08 12.38
CA LEU A 284 0.41 1.52 11.80
C LEU A 284 0.63 3.01 12.05
N ALA A 285 1.75 3.36 12.68
CA ALA A 285 2.28 4.71 12.68
C ALA A 285 2.79 5.10 11.27
N ASP A 286 3.13 6.37 11.08
CA ASP A 286 3.72 6.84 9.82
C ASP A 286 5.11 6.23 9.64
N GLY A 287 5.37 5.65 8.47
CA GLY A 287 6.70 5.18 8.08
C GLY A 287 7.65 6.36 7.82
N THR A 288 8.88 6.24 8.29
CA THR A 288 9.96 7.22 8.22
C THR A 288 11.17 6.72 7.43
N ASN A 289 11.44 5.40 7.45
CA ASN A 289 12.52 4.76 6.69
C ASN A 289 11.99 4.13 5.38
N ASP A 290 12.90 3.82 4.45
CA ASP A 290 12.57 3.29 3.11
C ASP A 290 11.92 1.89 3.15
N ASP A 291 12.10 1.14 4.23
CA ASP A 291 11.62 -0.23 4.44
C ASP A 291 10.41 -0.31 5.41
N GLU A 292 9.86 0.84 5.81
CA GLU A 292 8.69 0.90 6.67
C GLU A 292 7.38 0.94 5.87
N ALA A 293 6.34 0.33 6.43
CA ALA A 293 5.02 0.33 5.80
C ALA A 293 4.42 1.75 5.78
N VAL A 294 3.83 2.11 4.64
CA VAL A 294 3.09 3.37 4.46
C VAL A 294 1.64 3.19 4.92
N ASN A 295 1.16 4.07 5.80
CA ASN A 295 -0.25 4.07 6.17
C ASN A 295 -1.09 4.97 5.23
N LYS A 296 -2.43 4.88 5.35
CA LYS A 296 -3.34 5.66 4.51
C LYS A 296 -3.16 7.18 4.67
N GLY A 297 -2.87 7.67 5.88
CA GLY A 297 -2.71 9.10 6.15
C GLY A 297 -1.53 9.71 5.41
N GLN A 298 -0.41 8.99 5.31
CA GLN A 298 0.75 9.41 4.52
C GLN A 298 0.42 9.46 3.02
N LEU A 299 -0.29 8.45 2.51
CA LEU A 299 -0.72 8.41 1.11
C LEU A 299 -1.67 9.58 0.79
N ASP A 300 -2.68 9.81 1.63
CA ASP A 300 -3.63 10.91 1.46
C ASP A 300 -2.90 12.27 1.47
N THR A 301 -1.94 12.45 2.39
CA THR A 301 -1.11 13.66 2.46
C THR A 301 -0.32 13.87 1.16
N ARG A 302 0.30 12.81 0.63
CA ARG A 302 1.03 12.88 -0.64
C ARG A 302 0.12 13.21 -1.81
N ILE A 303 -1.08 12.63 -1.85
CA ILE A 303 -2.09 12.93 -2.88
C ILE A 303 -2.51 14.40 -2.82
N ASN A 304 -2.82 14.94 -1.64
CA ASN A 304 -3.22 16.33 -1.47
C ASN A 304 -2.12 17.32 -1.88
N ASN A 305 -0.86 17.01 -1.58
CA ASN A 305 0.29 17.81 -2.01
C ASN A 305 0.44 17.81 -3.54
N LEU A 306 0.21 16.66 -4.19
CA LEU A 306 0.24 16.56 -5.65
C LEU A 306 -0.91 17.34 -6.29
N ASP A 307 -2.13 17.26 -5.73
CA ASP A 307 -3.28 18.01 -6.22
C ASP A 307 -3.05 19.53 -6.11
N THR A 308 -2.53 19.99 -4.97
CA THR A 308 -2.15 21.41 -4.78
C THR A 308 -1.13 21.87 -5.82
N LYS A 309 -0.12 21.05 -6.11
CA LYS A 309 0.90 21.35 -7.13
C LYS A 309 0.31 21.38 -8.54
N ALA A 310 -0.60 20.46 -8.86
CA ALA A 310 -1.30 20.42 -10.14
C ALA A 310 -2.18 21.66 -10.33
N GLN A 311 -2.94 22.07 -9.30
CA GLN A 311 -3.71 23.31 -9.29
C GLN A 311 -2.81 24.53 -9.51
N GLY A 312 -1.65 24.59 -8.84
CA GLY A 312 -0.66 25.66 -9.03
C GLY A 312 -0.16 25.77 -10.47
N TYR A 313 0.11 24.65 -11.14
CA TYR A 313 0.50 24.64 -12.56
C TYR A 313 -0.64 25.11 -13.47
N ALA A 314 -1.88 24.67 -13.23
CA ALA A 314 -3.03 25.09 -14.00
C ALA A 314 -3.28 26.61 -13.88
N SER A 315 -3.23 27.15 -12.65
CA SER A 315 -3.38 28.59 -12.41
C SER A 315 -2.28 29.41 -13.09
N THR A 316 -1.03 28.94 -13.05
CA THR A 316 0.10 29.61 -13.72
C THR A 316 -0.09 29.63 -15.23
N ALA A 317 -0.48 28.50 -15.82
CA ALA A 317 -0.75 28.42 -17.26
C ALA A 317 -1.89 29.35 -17.68
N GLN A 318 -2.97 29.40 -16.90
CA GLN A 318 -4.10 30.31 -17.13
C GLN A 318 -3.66 31.78 -17.04
N ALA A 319 -2.90 32.15 -15.99
CA ALA A 319 -2.39 33.52 -15.82
C ALA A 319 -1.47 33.94 -16.98
N ASN A 320 -0.58 33.04 -17.43
CA ASN A 320 0.28 33.27 -18.57
C ASN A 320 -0.53 33.45 -19.86
N ALA A 321 -1.53 32.61 -20.11
CA ALA A 321 -2.40 32.71 -21.28
C ALA A 321 -3.15 34.06 -21.31
N VAL A 322 -3.73 34.47 -20.17
CA VAL A 322 -4.40 35.77 -20.04
C VAL A 322 -3.43 36.93 -20.25
N THR A 323 -2.22 36.85 -19.68
CA THR A 323 -1.19 37.90 -19.83
C THR A 323 -0.75 38.04 -21.28
N HIS A 324 -0.46 36.93 -21.98
CA HIS A 324 -0.09 36.95 -23.39
C HIS A 324 -1.24 37.47 -24.27
N SER A 325 -2.49 37.06 -23.98
CA SER A 325 -3.65 37.56 -24.71
C SER A 325 -3.83 39.07 -24.55
N LYS A 326 -3.69 39.60 -23.33
CA LYS A 326 -3.77 41.06 -23.09
C LYS A 326 -2.67 41.80 -23.83
N ALA A 327 -1.42 41.35 -23.70
CA ALA A 327 -0.29 41.97 -24.40
C ALA A 327 -0.50 41.98 -25.93
N TYR A 328 -0.97 40.87 -26.50
CA TYR A 328 -1.29 40.79 -27.92
C TYR A 328 -2.40 41.78 -28.33
N THR A 329 -3.50 41.86 -27.55
CA THR A 329 -4.60 42.78 -27.83
C THR A 329 -4.15 44.24 -27.69
N ASP A 330 -3.43 44.59 -26.62
CA ASP A 330 -2.93 45.95 -26.38
C ASP A 330 -1.99 46.39 -27.52
N GLU A 331 -1.08 45.51 -27.94
CA GLU A 331 -0.16 45.77 -29.05
C GLU A 331 -0.89 45.92 -30.40
N SER A 332 -1.89 45.07 -30.65
CA SER A 332 -2.75 45.17 -31.84
C SER A 332 -3.55 46.48 -31.86
N SER A 333 -4.10 46.88 -30.71
CA SER A 333 -4.83 48.15 -30.56
C SER A 333 -3.91 49.35 -30.76
N ALA A 334 -2.69 49.32 -30.21
CA ALA A 334 -1.68 50.36 -30.41
C ALA A 334 -1.30 50.51 -31.90
N ARG A 335 -1.02 49.40 -32.60
CA ARG A 335 -0.75 49.41 -34.06
C ARG A 335 -1.91 49.97 -34.88
N THR A 336 -3.14 49.61 -34.52
CA THR A 336 -4.34 50.10 -35.20
C THR A 336 -4.49 51.60 -35.01
N LEU A 337 -4.30 52.10 -33.78
CA LEU A 337 -4.35 53.52 -33.47
C LEU A 337 -3.25 54.30 -34.19
N GLU A 338 -2.02 53.78 -34.23
CA GLU A 338 -0.90 54.38 -34.96
C GLU A 338 -1.17 54.47 -36.47
N SER A 339 -1.72 53.41 -37.06
CA SER A 339 -2.12 53.39 -38.47
C SER A 339 -3.22 54.41 -38.77
N ALA A 340 -4.23 54.50 -37.89
CA ALA A 340 -5.32 55.47 -38.01
C ALA A 340 -4.81 56.92 -37.87
N ASN A 341 -3.91 57.19 -36.93
CA ASN A 341 -3.28 58.50 -36.77
C ASN A 341 -2.44 58.86 -38.00
N THR A 342 -1.64 57.93 -38.51
CA THR A 342 -0.83 58.14 -39.73
C THR A 342 -1.71 58.48 -40.92
N TYR A 343 -2.79 57.72 -41.12
CA TYR A 343 -3.76 58.01 -42.19
C TYR A 343 -4.42 59.38 -42.02
N THR A 344 -4.86 59.71 -40.79
CA THR A 344 -5.52 60.99 -40.48
C THR A 344 -4.56 62.17 -40.69
N ASN A 345 -3.31 62.06 -40.21
CA ASN A 345 -2.28 63.07 -40.39
C ASN A 345 -1.95 63.28 -41.86
N HIS A 346 -1.83 62.20 -42.64
CA HIS A 346 -1.62 62.28 -44.08
C HIS A 346 -2.78 63.00 -44.78
N ARG A 347 -4.03 62.66 -44.43
CA ARG A 347 -5.22 63.34 -44.96
C ARG A 347 -5.28 64.82 -44.56
N ALA A 348 -4.92 65.15 -43.33
CA ALA A 348 -4.86 66.53 -42.84
C ALA A 348 -3.82 67.36 -43.61
N ALA A 349 -2.60 66.82 -43.76
CA ALA A 349 -1.54 67.46 -44.55
C ALA A 349 -1.93 67.64 -46.03
N GLN A 350 -2.59 66.63 -46.63
CA GLN A 350 -3.12 66.77 -47.99
C GLN A 350 -4.20 67.85 -48.09
N ALA A 351 -5.10 67.94 -47.12
CA ALA A 351 -6.15 68.96 -47.10
C ALA A 351 -5.55 70.38 -46.97
N GLU A 352 -4.54 70.55 -46.11
CA GLU A 352 -3.80 71.80 -45.96
C GLU A 352 -3.08 72.18 -47.26
N ASN A 353 -2.30 71.27 -47.85
CA ASN A 353 -1.63 71.49 -49.13
C ASN A 353 -2.62 71.86 -50.26
N ASN A 354 -3.76 71.19 -50.32
CA ASN A 354 -4.82 71.50 -51.29
C ASN A 354 -5.46 72.88 -51.02
N ALA A 355 -5.62 73.28 -49.76
CA ALA A 355 -6.14 74.59 -49.40
C ALA A 355 -5.15 75.70 -49.80
N VAL A 356 -3.86 75.52 -49.50
CA VAL A 356 -2.78 76.45 -49.91
C VAL A 356 -2.72 76.54 -51.43
N ALA A 357 -2.74 75.42 -52.15
CA ALA A 357 -2.73 75.41 -53.62
C ALA A 357 -3.95 76.13 -54.21
N ARG A 358 -5.15 75.94 -53.65
CA ARG A 358 -6.35 76.70 -54.07
C ARG A 358 -6.21 78.19 -53.78
N SER A 359 -5.65 78.56 -52.63
CA SER A 359 -5.45 79.95 -52.25
C SER A 359 -4.43 80.66 -53.15
N ASN A 360 -3.34 79.97 -53.52
CA ASN A 360 -2.35 80.48 -54.47
C ASN A 360 -2.98 80.67 -55.85
N ASN A 361 -3.68 79.66 -56.38
CA ASN A 361 -4.37 79.79 -57.67
C ASN A 361 -5.38 80.95 -57.69
N TYR A 362 -6.16 81.14 -56.60
CA TYR A 362 -7.05 82.29 -56.48
C TYR A 362 -6.28 83.61 -56.53
N THR A 363 -5.18 83.70 -55.78
CA THR A 363 -4.31 84.88 -55.73
C THR A 363 -3.70 85.18 -57.10
N ASP A 364 -3.12 84.17 -57.76
CA ASP A 364 -2.52 84.27 -59.09
C ASP A 364 -3.54 84.70 -60.15
N ASN A 365 -4.76 84.16 -60.10
CA ASN A 365 -5.84 84.58 -60.99
C ASN A 365 -6.21 86.06 -60.79
N ARG A 366 -6.34 86.52 -59.54
CA ARG A 366 -6.63 87.93 -59.24
C ARG A 366 -5.49 88.86 -59.65
N PHE A 367 -4.24 88.45 -59.44
CA PHE A 367 -3.08 89.19 -59.94
C PHE A 367 -3.01 89.19 -61.47
N GLY A 368 -3.41 88.10 -62.13
CA GLY A 368 -3.54 88.01 -63.58
C GLY A 368 -4.59 88.97 -64.13
N GLU A 369 -5.79 88.99 -63.54
CA GLU A 369 -6.86 89.96 -63.87
C GLU A 369 -6.40 91.40 -63.66
N LEU A 370 -5.71 91.68 -62.55
CA LEU A 370 -5.15 92.99 -62.26
C LEU A 370 -4.12 93.41 -63.32
N ARG A 371 -3.20 92.52 -63.70
CA ARG A 371 -2.20 92.77 -64.74
C ARG A 371 -2.86 93.10 -66.08
N GLN A 372 -3.91 92.37 -66.47
CA GLN A 372 -4.67 92.65 -67.69
C GLN A 372 -5.38 94.00 -67.64
N SER A 373 -5.95 94.37 -66.48
CA SER A 373 -6.57 95.68 -66.29
C SER A 373 -5.56 96.83 -66.39
N LEU A 374 -4.35 96.64 -65.85
CA LEU A 374 -3.23 97.57 -65.99
C LEU A 374 -2.77 97.70 -67.45
N GLU A 375 -2.58 96.59 -68.17
CA GLU A 375 -2.22 96.61 -69.60
C GLU A 375 -3.29 97.29 -70.46
N HIS A 376 -4.58 97.08 -70.14
CA HIS A 376 -5.67 97.77 -70.83
C HIS A 376 -5.66 99.27 -70.52
N THR A 377 -5.39 99.64 -69.28
CA THR A 377 -5.27 101.05 -68.86
C THR A 377 -4.08 101.72 -69.55
N GLU A 378 -2.93 101.05 -69.60
CA GLU A 378 -1.73 101.51 -70.32
C GLU A 378 -2.02 101.70 -71.81
N LYS A 379 -2.69 100.73 -72.45
CA LYS A 379 -3.09 100.84 -73.87
C LYS A 379 -4.05 102.01 -74.10
N ARG A 380 -5.02 102.23 -73.21
CA ARG A 380 -5.94 103.38 -73.29
C ARG A 380 -5.20 104.70 -73.10
N LEU A 381 -4.27 104.78 -72.15
CA LEU A 381 -3.43 105.96 -71.93
C LEU A 381 -2.56 106.25 -73.15
N ASN A 382 -1.86 105.24 -73.69
CA ASN A 382 -1.03 105.39 -74.88
C ASN A 382 -1.86 105.86 -76.10
N ALA A 383 -3.05 105.29 -76.29
CA ALA A 383 -3.98 105.72 -77.33
C ALA A 383 -4.50 107.15 -77.12
N GLY A 384 -4.79 107.55 -75.88
CA GLY A 384 -5.16 108.92 -75.54
C GLY A 384 -4.05 109.94 -75.82
N ILE A 385 -2.79 109.62 -75.49
CA ILE A 385 -1.62 110.45 -75.80
C ILE A 385 -1.43 110.54 -77.33
N ALA A 386 -1.58 109.43 -78.04
CA ALA A 386 -1.59 109.43 -79.50
C ALA A 386 -2.71 110.35 -80.05
N GLY A 387 -3.88 110.38 -79.41
CA GLY A 387 -4.99 111.30 -79.71
C GLY A 387 -4.59 112.76 -79.60
N VAL A 388 -3.97 113.16 -78.49
CA VAL A 388 -3.46 114.52 -78.30
C VAL A 388 -2.34 114.86 -79.29
N THR A 389 -1.47 113.90 -79.59
CA THR A 389 -0.42 114.05 -80.60
C THR A 389 -1.03 114.31 -81.98
N ALA A 390 -2.04 113.53 -82.36
CA ALA A 390 -2.80 113.72 -83.60
C ALA A 390 -3.43 115.12 -83.65
N LEU A 391 -4.07 115.57 -82.56
CA LEU A 391 -4.67 116.90 -82.45
C LEU A 391 -3.64 118.03 -82.61
N SER A 392 -2.44 117.87 -82.01
CA SER A 392 -1.37 118.87 -82.07
C SER A 392 -0.73 118.97 -83.46
N SER A 393 -0.78 117.88 -84.24
CA SER A 393 -0.19 117.79 -85.57
C SER A 393 -1.10 118.32 -86.70
N ILE A 394 -2.32 118.76 -86.39
CA ILE A 394 -3.27 119.26 -87.39
C ILE A 394 -2.73 120.57 -87.99
N PRO A 395 -2.40 120.61 -89.29
CA PRO A 395 -1.98 121.84 -89.95
C PRO A 395 -3.20 122.71 -90.27
N TYR A 396 -3.03 124.02 -90.17
CA TYR A 396 -4.04 125.00 -90.59
C TYR A 396 -3.43 125.99 -91.56
N ALA A 397 -4.10 126.22 -92.69
CA ALA A 397 -3.63 127.15 -93.71
C ALA A 397 -3.76 128.61 -93.23
N ALA A 398 -2.63 129.26 -92.97
CA ALA A 398 -2.58 130.64 -92.50
C ALA A 398 -3.12 131.61 -93.58
N GLY A 399 -4.06 132.48 -93.19
CA GLY A 399 -4.59 133.55 -94.05
C GLY A 399 -6.03 133.37 -94.55
N ASN A 400 -6.62 132.18 -94.44
CA ASN A 400 -8.00 131.92 -94.88
C ASN A 400 -9.03 132.10 -93.75
N LYS A 401 -10.26 132.51 -94.08
CA LYS A 401 -11.38 132.65 -93.10
C LYS A 401 -11.81 131.30 -92.49
N PHE A 402 -11.61 130.22 -93.23
CA PHE A 402 -11.88 128.85 -92.83
C PHE A 402 -10.71 127.95 -93.23
N SER A 403 -10.33 127.01 -92.37
CA SER A 403 -9.39 125.95 -92.70
C SER A 403 -9.78 124.68 -91.98
N TYR A 404 -9.48 123.54 -92.61
CA TYR A 404 -9.63 122.23 -92.01
C TYR A 404 -8.30 121.48 -92.13
N GLY A 405 -8.05 120.57 -91.21
CA GLY A 405 -6.85 119.75 -91.23
C GLY A 405 -7.13 118.39 -90.60
N ILE A 406 -6.30 117.43 -90.97
CA ILE A 406 -6.32 116.09 -90.39
C ILE A 406 -4.90 115.83 -89.89
N GLY A 407 -4.79 115.33 -88.67
CA GLY A 407 -3.55 114.95 -88.03
C GLY A 407 -3.59 113.47 -87.66
N ALA A 408 -2.44 112.83 -87.64
CA ALA A 408 -2.29 111.46 -87.18
C ALA A 408 -1.22 111.43 -86.10
N GLY A 409 -1.48 110.68 -85.03
CA GLY A 409 -0.61 110.58 -83.88
C GLY A 409 -0.34 109.13 -83.57
N ASN A 410 0.90 108.83 -83.22
CA ASN A 410 1.33 107.54 -82.74
C ASN A 410 2.12 107.75 -81.45
N TYR A 411 1.84 106.94 -80.43
CA TYR A 411 2.61 106.89 -79.20
C TYR A 411 2.61 105.45 -78.66
N GLN A 412 3.78 104.82 -78.65
CA GLN A 412 3.95 103.40 -78.35
C GLN A 412 2.96 102.52 -79.15
N ASN A 413 2.11 101.74 -78.47
CA ASN A 413 1.10 100.88 -79.06
C ASN A 413 -0.26 101.57 -79.29
N GLY A 414 -0.34 102.88 -79.04
CA GLY A 414 -1.50 103.72 -79.30
C GLY A 414 -1.38 104.46 -80.63
N ASN A 415 -2.45 104.46 -81.41
CA ASN A 415 -2.56 105.24 -82.65
C ASN A 415 -3.83 106.08 -82.57
N ALA A 416 -3.83 107.26 -83.18
CA ALA A 416 -5.03 108.07 -83.27
C ALA A 416 -5.03 108.94 -84.51
N VAL A 417 -6.24 109.31 -84.93
CA VAL A 417 -6.48 110.25 -86.01
C VAL A 417 -7.32 111.38 -85.46
N ALA A 418 -6.99 112.60 -85.86
CA ALA A 418 -7.70 113.79 -85.46
C ALA A 418 -8.09 114.62 -86.67
N ALA A 419 -9.26 115.24 -86.60
CA ALA A 419 -9.74 116.19 -87.57
C ALA A 419 -10.06 117.50 -86.85
N GLY A 420 -9.70 118.61 -87.47
CA GLY A 420 -9.88 119.92 -86.89
C GLY A 420 -10.32 120.93 -87.91
N VAL A 421 -11.11 121.88 -87.45
CA VAL A 421 -11.53 123.05 -88.23
C VAL A 421 -11.17 124.31 -87.47
N GLN A 422 -10.70 125.33 -88.18
CA GLN A 422 -10.38 126.63 -87.64
C GLN A 422 -11.18 127.70 -88.39
N PHE A 423 -11.82 128.58 -87.62
CA PHE A 423 -12.56 129.74 -88.10
C PHE A 423 -11.86 131.02 -87.62
N ARG A 424 -11.60 131.93 -88.54
CA ARG A 424 -11.06 133.25 -88.21
C ARG A 424 -12.20 134.25 -88.15
N VAL A 425 -12.64 134.57 -86.93
CA VAL A 425 -13.83 135.39 -86.67
C VAL A 425 -13.53 136.89 -86.85
N SER A 426 -12.29 137.31 -86.59
CA SER A 426 -11.82 138.70 -86.80
C SER A 426 -10.33 138.71 -87.22
N GLN A 427 -9.78 139.87 -87.59
CA GLN A 427 -8.36 139.99 -87.96
C GLN A 427 -7.42 139.55 -86.83
N SER A 428 -7.85 139.64 -85.57
CA SER A 428 -7.09 139.25 -84.36
C SER A 428 -7.57 137.96 -83.67
N THR A 429 -8.72 137.37 -84.05
CA THR A 429 -9.35 136.27 -83.29
C THR A 429 -9.57 135.01 -84.13
N ASN A 430 -9.10 133.87 -83.61
CA ASN A 430 -9.24 132.54 -84.18
C ASN A 430 -9.92 131.58 -83.21
N VAL A 431 -10.84 130.76 -83.71
CA VAL A 431 -11.49 129.67 -82.97
C VAL A 431 -11.14 128.35 -83.66
N ARG A 432 -10.77 127.34 -82.88
CA ARG A 432 -10.46 125.98 -83.34
C ARG A 432 -11.37 124.98 -82.66
N LEU A 433 -11.91 124.06 -83.43
CA LEU A 433 -12.64 122.88 -82.96
C LEU A 433 -11.95 121.65 -83.51
N ASN A 434 -11.54 120.76 -82.62
CA ASN A 434 -10.80 119.56 -82.95
C ASN A 434 -11.45 118.34 -82.32
N ILE A 435 -11.42 117.22 -83.03
CA ILE A 435 -11.86 115.93 -82.54
C ILE A 435 -10.81 114.89 -82.90
N SER A 436 -10.55 113.96 -82.00
CA SER A 436 -9.68 112.80 -82.25
C SER A 436 -10.38 111.51 -81.90
N TRP A 437 -10.03 110.46 -82.62
CA TRP A 437 -10.41 109.08 -82.36
C TRP A 437 -9.15 108.25 -82.22
N ASP A 438 -9.06 107.48 -81.14
CA ASP A 438 -7.90 106.65 -80.84
C ASP A 438 -8.15 105.16 -81.06
N SER A 439 -7.07 104.38 -81.14
CA SER A 439 -7.07 102.93 -81.37
C SER A 439 -7.57 102.12 -80.17
N ALA A 440 -7.84 102.76 -79.03
CA ALA A 440 -8.51 102.15 -77.90
C ALA A 440 -10.04 102.46 -77.89
N GLY A 441 -10.54 103.13 -78.94
CA GLY A 441 -11.95 103.44 -79.12
C GLY A 441 -12.44 104.65 -78.34
N ASN A 442 -11.54 105.44 -77.72
CA ASN A 442 -11.94 106.70 -77.13
C ASN A 442 -11.94 107.81 -78.18
N ASN A 443 -12.73 108.85 -77.89
CA ASN A 443 -12.67 110.10 -78.60
C ASN A 443 -12.31 111.23 -77.64
N ALA A 444 -11.67 112.26 -78.16
CA ALA A 444 -11.40 113.49 -77.43
C ALA A 444 -11.75 114.68 -78.30
N THR A 445 -12.38 115.68 -77.71
CA THR A 445 -12.80 116.89 -78.41
C THR A 445 -12.18 118.08 -77.69
N GLY A 446 -11.53 118.97 -78.43
CA GLY A 446 -10.91 120.18 -77.93
C GLY A 446 -11.44 121.40 -78.67
N VAL A 447 -11.71 122.48 -77.93
CA VAL A 447 -12.02 123.79 -78.48
C VAL A 447 -10.99 124.78 -77.95
N GLY A 448 -10.42 125.57 -78.84
CA GLY A 448 -9.45 126.61 -78.48
C GLY A 448 -9.82 127.94 -79.11
N ILE A 449 -9.63 129.03 -78.38
CA ILE A 449 -9.80 130.39 -78.89
C ILE A 449 -8.47 131.12 -78.69
N ALA A 450 -7.99 131.81 -79.72
CA ALA A 450 -6.78 132.61 -79.67
C ALA A 450 -7.09 134.02 -80.15
N GLY A 451 -6.69 135.03 -79.38
CA GLY A 451 -6.78 136.45 -79.72
C GLY A 451 -5.40 137.09 -79.63
N GLY A 452 -4.97 137.85 -80.63
CA GLY A 452 -3.70 138.58 -80.63
C GLY A 452 -3.90 139.98 -81.22
N TRP A 453 -3.44 141.00 -80.50
CA TRP A 453 -3.62 142.42 -80.86
C TRP A 453 -2.44 142.97 -81.64
#